data_AF-A0A367M2J6-F1
#
_entry.id   AF-A0A367M2J6-F1
#
_cell.length_a   1.000
_cell.length_b   1.000
_cell.length_c   1.000
_cell.angle_alpha   90.00
_cell.angle_beta   90.00
_cell.angle_gamma   90.00
#
_symmetry.space_group_name_H-M   'P 1'
#
loop_
_entity.id
_entity.type
_entity.pdbx_description
1 polymer ?
#
loop_
_entity_poly.entity_id
_entity_poly.type
_entity_poly.pdbx_seq_one_letter_code
_entity_poly.pdbx_strand_id
1 'polypeptide(L)'
;MKDVTERLEGEAPTRRVFQQQLFMTLAVSTVLCSVQAAPQGPEALGSKLTPLGGEIAASASGDIPAWTQPGQQDEGWSYGQVRGEHWKFKGDKPLYSIDANNLAQHSSKLSPGQVELFKRIPGYRMDVYPTRRTCSAPDFVVENTRQNVGFAKLDAAGLALDEAHVPGIPFPMPSTGAEVMWNMKMRYRGVGVEIPRTISGISPRKGGEWLRQSTDTFFFTPWGKKGSALFSSVGRLENATFFNYLEPAALAGQSAVQTAVAGEQATTFYYFPGQRRVRRMPSYSYDAPQIGLDLYLIHI
;
A
#
# COMPACT_ATOMS: atom_id res chain seq x y z
N MET A 1 35.61 11.31 34.02
CA MET A 1 35.89 10.94 35.42
C MET A 1 35.74 9.44 35.49
N LYS A 2 36.74 8.64 35.09
CA LYS A 2 38.00 8.30 35.78
C LYS A 2 37.78 7.85 37.23
N ASP A 3 38.10 6.57 37.44
CA ASP A 3 38.44 5.85 38.66
C ASP A 3 37.29 5.71 39.70
N VAL A 4 36.97 4.55 40.26
CA VAL A 4 37.87 3.58 40.89
C VAL A 4 37.31 2.16 40.79
N THR A 5 38.20 1.26 40.40
CA THR A 5 38.14 -0.20 40.40
C THR A 5 38.67 -0.71 41.74
N GLU A 6 38.04 -1.70 42.38
CA GLU A 6 38.70 -2.69 43.25
C GLU A 6 37.81 -3.95 43.30
N ARG A 7 38.21 -5.01 42.59
CA ARG A 7 38.98 -6.17 43.08
C ARG A 7 38.18 -7.09 43.99
N LEU A 8 37.88 -8.28 43.47
CA LEU A 8 38.32 -9.53 44.10
C LEU A 8 38.63 -10.54 42.99
N GLU A 9 39.93 -10.72 42.74
CA GLU A 9 40.51 -11.88 42.06
C GLU A 9 40.54 -13.06 43.04
N GLY A 10 40.39 -14.28 42.52
CA GLY A 10 40.59 -15.51 43.28
C GLY A 10 40.39 -16.73 42.39
N GLU A 11 41.51 -17.25 41.89
CA GLU A 11 41.66 -18.29 40.87
C GLU A 11 41.08 -19.68 41.26
N ALA A 12 40.74 -20.44 40.21
CA ALA A 12 40.49 -21.88 40.25
C ALA A 12 41.81 -22.69 40.36
N PRO A 13 41.71 -23.99 40.70
CA PRO A 13 42.45 -24.96 39.91
C PRO A 13 41.61 -26.17 39.48
N THR A 14 41.56 -26.33 38.16
CA THR A 14 41.55 -27.56 37.34
C THR A 14 41.73 -28.92 38.03
N ARG A 15 40.90 -29.91 37.70
CA ARG A 15 41.21 -30.93 36.66
C ARG A 15 40.07 -31.95 36.48
N ARG A 16 39.65 -32.07 35.22
CA ARG A 16 39.27 -33.26 34.44
C ARG A 16 38.68 -34.49 35.15
N VAL A 17 37.68 -35.03 34.44
CA VAL A 17 37.15 -36.41 34.42
C VAL A 17 35.80 -36.49 35.09
N PHE A 18 34.73 -36.22 34.33
CA PHE A 18 33.52 -37.03 34.27
C PHE A 18 32.76 -36.61 32.99
N GLN A 19 33.30 -37.09 31.87
CA GLN A 19 32.52 -37.40 30.68
C GLN A 19 31.41 -38.40 31.06
N GLN A 20 30.32 -38.38 30.31
CA GLN A 20 29.23 -39.37 30.28
C GLN A 20 28.19 -39.21 31.40
N GLN A 21 27.21 -38.34 31.18
CA GLN A 21 25.77 -38.62 31.29
C GLN A 21 24.98 -37.29 31.30
N LEU A 22 24.77 -36.69 30.13
CA LEU A 22 23.63 -35.77 29.93
C LEU A 22 23.32 -35.63 28.43
N PHE A 23 23.20 -36.76 27.74
CA PHE A 23 22.57 -36.84 26.41
C PHE A 23 21.21 -37.49 26.59
N MET A 24 20.17 -36.66 26.71
CA MET A 24 18.77 -36.91 26.35
C MET A 24 17.90 -36.00 27.22
N THR A 25 17.51 -34.85 26.68
CA THR A 25 16.12 -34.36 26.66
C THR A 25 16.07 -32.94 26.10
N LEU A 26 15.03 -32.68 25.32
CA LEU A 26 14.57 -31.36 24.86
C LEU A 26 15.28 -30.74 23.63
N ALA A 27 15.10 -31.39 22.48
CA ALA A 27 15.10 -30.71 21.18
C ALA A 27 13.76 -31.02 20.47
N VAL A 28 12.69 -30.34 20.88
CA VAL A 28 11.43 -30.27 20.13
C VAL A 28 10.89 -28.83 20.24
N SER A 29 10.46 -28.29 19.10
CA SER A 29 9.78 -27.01 18.88
C SER A 29 10.63 -25.79 18.51
N THR A 30 11.24 -25.87 17.33
CA THR A 30 11.32 -24.71 16.41
C THR A 30 10.88 -25.15 15.02
N VAL A 31 9.59 -25.42 14.85
CA VAL A 31 8.95 -25.36 13.52
C VAL A 31 8.57 -23.90 13.32
N LEU A 32 9.52 -23.11 12.81
CA LEU A 32 9.17 -21.89 12.10
C LEU A 32 8.52 -22.36 10.79
N CYS A 33 7.22 -22.15 10.66
CA CYS A 33 6.50 -22.25 9.38
C CYS A 33 7.01 -21.15 8.43
N SER A 34 8.19 -21.34 7.86
CA SER A 34 8.49 -20.81 6.54
C SER A 34 7.90 -21.81 5.56
N VAL A 35 6.61 -21.69 5.26
CA VAL A 35 6.07 -22.31 4.05
C VAL A 35 6.69 -21.55 2.89
N GLN A 36 7.91 -21.96 2.49
CA GLN A 36 8.42 -21.66 1.17
C GLN A 36 7.45 -22.36 0.22
N ALA A 37 6.46 -21.63 -0.29
CA ALA A 37 5.62 -22.13 -1.37
C ALA A 37 6.58 -22.53 -2.50
N ALA A 38 6.51 -23.78 -2.95
CA ALA A 38 7.27 -24.22 -4.12
C ALA A 38 7.04 -23.20 -5.25
N PRO A 39 8.07 -22.86 -6.06
CA PRO A 39 7.89 -21.94 -7.17
C PRO A 39 6.77 -22.47 -8.05
N GLN A 40 5.64 -21.75 -8.06
CA GLN A 40 4.50 -22.09 -8.88
C GLN A 40 4.75 -21.47 -10.25
N GLY A 41 4.59 -22.25 -11.31
CA GLY A 41 4.71 -21.73 -12.66
C GLY A 41 3.48 -20.90 -13.05
N PRO A 42 3.49 -20.31 -14.26
CA PRO A 42 2.38 -19.49 -14.76
C PRO A 42 1.03 -20.23 -14.79
N GLU A 43 1.03 -21.56 -14.80
CA GLU A 43 -0.17 -22.41 -14.73
C GLU A 43 -0.96 -22.30 -13.41
N ALA A 44 -0.35 -21.79 -12.34
CA ALA A 44 -1.07 -21.52 -11.10
C ALA A 44 -2.03 -20.33 -11.21
N LEU A 45 -1.76 -19.39 -12.13
CA LEU A 45 -2.61 -18.23 -12.38
C LEU A 45 -3.85 -18.67 -13.16
N GLY A 46 -5.02 -18.41 -12.59
CA GLY A 46 -6.33 -18.86 -13.09
C GLY A 46 -6.76 -20.24 -12.57
N SER A 47 -5.91 -20.95 -11.81
CA SER A 47 -6.24 -22.26 -11.22
C SER A 47 -6.28 -22.22 -9.69
N LYS A 48 -5.12 -22.08 -9.04
CA LYS A 48 -4.98 -21.93 -7.58
C LYS A 48 -4.99 -20.47 -7.15
N LEU A 49 -4.44 -19.61 -8.01
CA LEU A 49 -4.38 -18.17 -7.84
C LEU A 49 -5.32 -17.51 -8.85
N THR A 50 -5.83 -16.35 -8.49
CA THR A 50 -6.53 -15.45 -9.42
C THR A 50 -5.58 -15.09 -10.56
N PRO A 51 -6.09 -14.58 -11.69
CA PRO A 51 -5.24 -14.16 -12.80
C PRO A 51 -4.18 -13.10 -12.44
N LEU A 52 -4.31 -12.45 -11.28
CA LEU A 52 -3.40 -11.44 -10.75
C LEU A 52 -2.55 -11.91 -9.56
N GLY A 53 -2.62 -13.20 -9.19
CA GLY A 53 -1.76 -13.78 -8.15
C GLY A 53 -2.36 -13.87 -6.74
N GLY A 54 -3.55 -13.33 -6.49
CA GLY A 54 -4.25 -13.51 -5.20
C GLY A 54 -4.82 -14.92 -5.03
N GLU A 55 -5.03 -15.41 -3.81
CA GLU A 55 -5.58 -16.76 -3.56
C GLU A 55 -7.03 -16.91 -4.05
N ILE A 56 -7.37 -18.00 -4.74
CA ILE A 56 -8.77 -18.27 -5.14
C ILE A 56 -9.63 -18.79 -3.99
N ALA A 57 -9.05 -19.59 -3.09
CA ALA A 57 -9.81 -20.26 -2.03
C ALA A 57 -10.54 -19.27 -1.11
N ALA A 58 -11.61 -19.75 -0.48
CA ALA A 58 -12.25 -19.04 0.62
C ALA A 58 -11.33 -19.00 1.84
N SER A 59 -11.46 -17.98 2.69
CA SER A 59 -10.77 -17.95 3.98
C SER A 59 -11.27 -19.10 4.86
N ALA A 60 -10.39 -19.66 5.70
CA ALA A 60 -10.74 -20.70 6.65
C ALA A 60 -11.87 -20.30 7.63
N SER A 61 -12.02 -19.00 7.94
CA SER A 61 -13.10 -18.49 8.79
C SER A 61 -14.46 -18.40 8.08
N GLY A 62 -14.50 -18.55 6.75
CA GLY A 62 -15.70 -18.33 5.93
C GLY A 62 -16.07 -16.86 5.66
N ASP A 63 -15.35 -15.89 6.24
CA ASP A 63 -15.66 -14.45 6.09
C ASP A 63 -15.37 -13.91 4.68
N ILE A 64 -14.38 -14.50 3.99
CA ILE A 64 -13.99 -14.18 2.63
C ILE A 64 -14.38 -15.36 1.74
N PRO A 65 -15.33 -15.19 0.80
CA PRO A 65 -15.73 -16.26 -0.11
C PRO A 65 -14.61 -16.60 -1.10
N ALA A 66 -14.69 -17.78 -1.71
CA ALA A 66 -13.82 -18.13 -2.83
C ALA A 66 -14.00 -17.12 -3.96
N TRP A 67 -12.89 -16.75 -4.61
CA TRP A 67 -12.95 -15.89 -5.79
C TRP A 67 -13.56 -16.67 -6.96
N THR A 68 -14.47 -16.01 -7.66
CA THR A 68 -14.94 -16.44 -8.97
C THR A 68 -14.68 -15.32 -9.96
N GLN A 69 -14.47 -15.68 -11.23
CA GLN A 69 -14.32 -14.71 -12.31
C GLN A 69 -15.48 -13.69 -12.22
N PRO A 70 -15.21 -12.40 -11.96
CA PRO A 70 -16.27 -11.42 -11.85
C PRO A 70 -16.98 -11.32 -13.20
N GLY A 71 -18.30 -11.48 -13.19
CA GLY A 71 -19.13 -11.19 -14.35
C GLY A 71 -19.07 -9.70 -14.73
N GLN A 72 -19.67 -9.36 -15.87
CA GLN A 72 -19.83 -7.96 -16.27
C GLN A 72 -20.52 -7.17 -15.15
N GLN A 73 -20.06 -5.93 -14.94
CA GLN A 73 -20.74 -5.02 -14.03
C GLN A 73 -22.13 -4.72 -14.63
N ASP A 74 -23.16 -4.73 -13.78
CA ASP A 74 -24.56 -4.57 -14.19
C ASP A 74 -24.75 -3.41 -15.18
N GLU A 75 -25.56 -3.69 -16.20
CA GLU A 75 -25.94 -2.73 -17.23
C GLU A 75 -26.68 -1.54 -16.59
N GLY A 76 -26.45 -0.33 -17.12
CA GLY A 76 -27.19 0.88 -16.73
C GLY A 76 -26.44 1.91 -15.89
N TRP A 77 -25.16 1.69 -15.56
CA TRP A 77 -24.28 2.77 -15.10
C TRP A 77 -23.64 3.50 -16.28
N SER A 78 -23.61 4.82 -16.21
CA SER A 78 -22.90 5.70 -17.13
C SER A 78 -22.04 6.71 -16.34
N TYR A 79 -21.03 7.25 -17.01
CA TYR A 79 -20.16 8.26 -16.40
C TYR A 79 -20.99 9.46 -15.90
N GLY A 80 -20.69 9.92 -14.68
CA GLY A 80 -21.44 10.98 -13.98
C GLY A 80 -22.49 10.48 -13.00
N GLN A 81 -22.88 9.21 -13.05
CA GLN A 81 -23.80 8.61 -12.07
C GLN A 81 -23.06 8.10 -10.83
N VAL A 82 -23.74 8.12 -9.68
CA VAL A 82 -23.23 7.56 -8.43
C VAL A 82 -23.10 6.04 -8.57
N ARG A 83 -21.87 5.53 -8.56
CA ARG A 83 -21.59 4.11 -8.82
C ARG A 83 -22.28 3.15 -7.84
N GLY A 84 -22.49 3.58 -6.58
CA GLY A 84 -23.17 2.79 -5.56
C GLY A 84 -24.63 2.45 -5.91
N GLU A 85 -25.35 3.36 -6.57
CA GLU A 85 -26.77 3.20 -6.93
C GLU A 85 -27.01 2.15 -8.02
N HIS A 86 -25.97 1.86 -8.78
CA HIS A 86 -25.95 0.87 -9.87
C HIS A 86 -25.09 -0.34 -9.52
N TRP A 87 -24.68 -0.46 -8.26
CA TRP A 87 -23.90 -1.61 -7.82
C TRP A 87 -24.80 -2.83 -7.62
N LYS A 88 -24.39 -3.97 -8.15
CA LYS A 88 -25.15 -5.23 -8.07
C LYS A 88 -25.49 -5.70 -6.65
N PHE A 89 -24.68 -5.29 -5.68
CA PHE A 89 -24.85 -5.62 -4.27
C PHE A 89 -25.31 -4.41 -3.43
N LYS A 90 -25.92 -3.38 -4.04
CA LYS A 90 -26.40 -2.20 -3.30
C LYS A 90 -27.43 -2.51 -2.20
N GLY A 91 -28.10 -3.65 -2.29
CA GLY A 91 -29.06 -4.14 -1.30
C GLY A 91 -28.45 -5.01 -0.20
N ASP A 92 -27.12 -5.18 -0.17
CA ASP A 92 -26.46 -5.94 0.90
C ASP A 92 -26.78 -5.30 2.26
N LYS A 93 -27.16 -6.14 3.22
CA LYS A 93 -27.43 -5.71 4.60
C LYS A 93 -26.19 -5.94 5.46
N PRO A 94 -25.99 -5.14 6.52
CA PRO A 94 -24.96 -5.43 7.51
C PRO A 94 -25.16 -6.84 8.09
N LEU A 95 -24.07 -7.60 8.20
CA LEU A 95 -24.02 -8.86 8.94
C LEU A 95 -24.17 -8.61 10.44
N TYR A 96 -23.50 -7.56 10.93
CA TYR A 96 -23.54 -7.06 12.29
C TYR A 96 -22.99 -5.63 12.32
N SER A 97 -23.09 -4.99 13.48
CA SER A 97 -22.56 -3.65 13.70
C SER A 97 -21.76 -3.62 14.98
N ILE A 98 -20.65 -2.88 14.94
CA ILE A 98 -19.78 -2.65 16.08
C ILE A 98 -20.09 -1.27 16.64
N ASP A 99 -20.24 -1.17 17.95
CA ASP A 99 -20.40 0.07 18.71
C ASP A 99 -19.59 0.01 20.01
N ALA A 100 -19.67 1.05 20.83
CA ALA A 100 -18.95 1.07 22.11
C ALA A 100 -19.38 -0.04 23.09
N ASN A 101 -20.60 -0.59 22.97
CA ASN A 101 -21.14 -1.60 23.88
C ASN A 101 -20.60 -3.00 23.57
N ASN A 102 -20.34 -3.31 22.29
CA ASN A 102 -19.83 -4.62 21.86
C ASN A 102 -18.37 -4.59 21.35
N LEU A 103 -17.70 -3.44 21.40
CA LEU A 103 -16.31 -3.24 20.95
C LEU A 103 -15.35 -4.32 21.47
N ALA A 104 -15.46 -4.67 22.76
CA ALA A 104 -14.57 -5.66 23.38
C ALA A 104 -14.60 -7.01 22.63
N GLN A 105 -15.77 -7.42 22.14
CA GLN A 105 -15.99 -8.68 21.43
C GLN A 105 -15.35 -8.70 20.04
N HIS A 106 -15.11 -7.52 19.44
CA HIS A 106 -14.58 -7.37 18.08
C HIS A 106 -13.19 -6.74 18.03
N SER A 107 -12.60 -6.41 19.18
CA SER A 107 -11.32 -5.69 19.28
C SER A 107 -10.17 -6.34 18.53
N SER A 108 -10.13 -7.69 18.48
CA SER A 108 -9.11 -8.44 17.73
C SER A 108 -9.22 -8.29 16.21
N LYS A 109 -10.35 -7.81 15.69
CA LYS A 109 -10.58 -7.54 14.26
C LYS A 109 -10.31 -6.09 13.86
N LEU A 110 -9.94 -5.23 14.82
CA LEU A 110 -9.81 -3.79 14.62
C LEU A 110 -8.37 -3.33 14.88
N SER A 111 -7.91 -2.34 14.11
CA SER A 111 -6.64 -1.69 14.39
C SER A 111 -6.73 -0.84 15.67
N PRO A 112 -5.61 -0.57 16.35
CA PRO A 112 -5.62 0.30 17.54
C PRO A 112 -6.26 1.66 17.28
N GLY A 113 -6.06 2.23 16.08
CA GLY A 113 -6.69 3.48 15.67
C GLY A 113 -8.20 3.37 15.54
N GLN A 114 -8.72 2.28 14.97
CA GLN A 114 -10.17 2.04 14.88
C GLN A 114 -10.80 1.86 16.27
N VAL A 115 -10.15 1.13 17.17
CA VAL A 115 -10.60 0.97 18.56
C VAL A 115 -10.71 2.32 19.26
N GLU A 116 -9.77 3.23 19.02
CA GLU A 116 -9.78 4.57 19.62
C GLU A 116 -10.92 5.45 19.09
N LEU A 117 -11.35 5.28 17.83
CA LEU A 117 -12.50 6.02 17.29
C LEU A 117 -13.78 5.75 18.09
N PHE A 118 -14.04 4.50 18.46
CA PHE A 118 -15.19 4.13 19.30
C PHE A 118 -15.14 4.74 20.70
N LYS A 119 -13.94 4.94 21.26
CA LYS A 119 -13.76 5.55 22.58
C LYS A 119 -13.92 7.07 22.56
N ARG A 120 -13.48 7.71 21.48
CA ARG A 120 -13.43 9.18 21.36
C ARG A 120 -14.68 9.81 20.77
N ILE A 121 -15.41 9.09 19.93
CA ILE A 121 -16.54 9.63 19.19
C ILE A 121 -17.83 9.02 19.74
N PRO A 122 -18.60 9.75 20.57
CA PRO A 122 -19.88 9.27 21.10
C PRO A 122 -20.83 8.89 19.95
N GLY A 123 -21.46 7.72 20.07
CA GLY A 123 -22.40 7.20 19.06
C GLY A 123 -21.75 6.64 17.79
N TYR A 124 -20.42 6.54 17.72
CA TYR A 124 -19.75 5.93 16.57
C TYR A 124 -20.14 4.46 16.41
N ARG A 125 -20.50 4.10 15.18
CA ARG A 125 -20.97 2.78 14.78
C ARG A 125 -20.27 2.38 13.48
N MET A 126 -19.86 1.12 13.40
CA MET A 126 -19.30 0.53 12.18
C MET A 126 -20.17 -0.66 11.76
N ASP A 127 -20.80 -0.54 10.60
CA ASP A 127 -21.55 -1.63 10.00
C ASP A 127 -20.62 -2.53 9.19
N VAL A 128 -20.68 -3.83 9.43
CA VAL A 128 -19.87 -4.84 8.73
C VAL A 128 -20.73 -5.56 7.70
N TYR A 129 -20.32 -5.53 6.44
CA TYR A 129 -21.06 -6.11 5.31
C TYR A 129 -20.42 -7.40 4.79
N PRO A 130 -21.15 -8.22 4.03
CA PRO A 130 -20.59 -9.41 3.38
C PRO A 130 -19.42 -9.07 2.45
N THR A 131 -18.36 -9.88 2.49
CA THR A 131 -17.22 -9.73 1.57
C THR A 131 -17.65 -10.10 0.16
N ARG A 132 -17.41 -9.20 -0.81
CA ARG A 132 -17.66 -9.44 -2.24
C ARG A 132 -16.35 -9.33 -3.02
N ARG A 133 -15.90 -10.42 -3.63
CA ARG A 133 -14.67 -10.44 -4.45
C ARG A 133 -15.00 -10.17 -5.92
N THR A 134 -15.16 -8.90 -6.28
CA THR A 134 -15.61 -8.47 -7.63
C THR A 134 -14.52 -7.84 -8.49
N CYS A 135 -13.30 -7.69 -7.99
CA CYS A 135 -12.22 -7.08 -8.73
C CYS A 135 -11.67 -8.05 -9.80
N SER A 136 -11.54 -7.55 -11.03
CA SER A 136 -10.87 -8.20 -12.15
C SER A 136 -9.97 -7.18 -12.86
N ALA A 137 -9.21 -7.63 -13.85
CA ALA A 137 -8.41 -6.78 -14.73
C ALA A 137 -8.71 -7.08 -16.20
N PRO A 138 -8.45 -6.13 -17.11
CA PRO A 138 -8.53 -6.38 -18.55
C PRO A 138 -7.61 -7.52 -19.00
N ASP A 139 -7.99 -8.23 -20.07
CA ASP A 139 -7.26 -9.40 -20.57
C ASP A 139 -5.78 -9.14 -20.87
N PHE A 140 -5.44 -7.96 -21.41
CA PHE A 140 -4.04 -7.61 -21.69
C PHE A 140 -3.21 -7.46 -20.41
N VAL A 141 -3.82 -7.02 -19.30
CA VAL A 141 -3.14 -6.94 -17.99
C VAL A 141 -2.92 -8.32 -17.42
N VAL A 142 -3.91 -9.20 -17.55
CA VAL A 142 -3.80 -10.61 -17.16
C VAL A 142 -2.71 -11.32 -17.95
N GLU A 143 -2.64 -11.09 -19.26
CA GLU A 143 -1.61 -11.67 -20.13
C GLU A 143 -0.21 -11.23 -19.72
N ASN A 144 0.01 -9.92 -19.59
CA ASN A 144 1.30 -9.38 -19.15
C ASN A 144 1.70 -9.88 -17.76
N THR A 145 0.73 -10.02 -16.85
CA THR A 145 0.97 -10.58 -15.51
C THR A 145 1.48 -12.02 -15.59
N ARG A 146 0.95 -12.84 -16.50
CA ARG A 146 1.44 -14.20 -16.71
C ARG A 146 2.84 -14.22 -17.34
N GLN A 147 3.09 -13.33 -18.31
CA GLN A 147 4.42 -13.17 -18.92
C GLN A 147 5.48 -12.77 -17.90
N ASN A 148 5.10 -12.05 -16.85
CA ASN A 148 6.02 -11.65 -15.79
C ASN A 148 6.50 -12.80 -14.89
N VAL A 149 5.83 -13.97 -14.91
CA VAL A 149 6.28 -15.14 -14.13
C VAL A 149 7.64 -15.60 -14.65
N GLY A 150 8.69 -15.38 -13.85
CA GLY A 150 10.07 -15.70 -14.21
C GLY A 150 10.76 -14.67 -15.12
N PHE A 151 10.06 -13.62 -15.56
CA PHE A 151 10.63 -12.53 -16.36
C PHE A 151 10.89 -11.26 -15.55
N ALA A 152 9.91 -10.85 -14.74
CA ALA A 152 10.04 -9.63 -13.96
C ALA A 152 11.17 -9.77 -12.94
N LYS A 153 11.93 -8.69 -12.77
CA LYS A 153 13.09 -8.69 -11.89
C LYS A 153 13.28 -7.34 -11.23
N LEU A 154 13.77 -7.41 -10.00
CA LEU A 154 14.28 -6.25 -9.30
C LEU A 154 15.73 -5.99 -9.72
N ASP A 155 16.24 -4.81 -9.37
CA ASP A 155 17.63 -4.43 -9.54
C ASP A 155 18.57 -5.28 -8.66
N ALA A 156 19.88 -5.09 -8.81
CA ALA A 156 20.88 -5.85 -8.06
C ALA A 156 20.75 -5.71 -6.53
N ALA A 157 20.15 -4.62 -6.05
CA ALA A 157 19.87 -4.39 -4.63
C ALA A 157 18.58 -5.08 -4.15
N GLY A 158 17.73 -5.59 -5.06
CA GLY A 158 16.45 -6.19 -4.73
C GLY A 158 15.40 -5.18 -4.25
N LEU A 159 15.52 -3.90 -4.65
CA LEU A 159 14.69 -2.81 -4.16
C LEU A 159 13.86 -2.16 -5.28
N ALA A 160 14.44 -1.92 -6.45
CA ALA A 160 13.76 -1.23 -7.55
C ALA A 160 13.34 -2.21 -8.66
N LEU A 161 12.22 -1.95 -9.32
CA LEU A 161 11.80 -2.74 -10.49
C LEU A 161 12.71 -2.41 -11.68
N ASP A 162 13.50 -3.39 -12.10
CA ASP A 162 14.42 -3.25 -13.22
C ASP A 162 13.72 -3.49 -14.55
N GLU A 163 12.90 -4.55 -14.64
CA GLU A 163 12.13 -4.87 -15.84
C GLU A 163 10.86 -5.67 -15.55
N ALA A 164 9.81 -5.43 -16.33
CA ALA A 164 8.57 -6.20 -16.37
C ALA A 164 7.76 -5.88 -17.64
N HIS A 165 6.91 -6.81 -18.06
CA HIS A 165 5.82 -6.53 -18.99
C HIS A 165 4.75 -5.68 -18.29
N VAL A 166 4.47 -4.53 -18.89
CA VAL A 166 3.50 -3.56 -18.39
C VAL A 166 2.47 -3.21 -19.46
N PRO A 167 1.21 -2.90 -19.07
CA PRO A 167 0.68 -2.96 -17.71
C PRO A 167 0.42 -4.40 -17.26
N GLY A 168 0.81 -4.74 -16.03
CA GLY A 168 0.70 -6.08 -15.44
C GLY A 168 1.16 -6.06 -13.98
N ILE A 169 0.82 -7.08 -13.20
CA ILE A 169 1.41 -7.29 -11.87
C ILE A 169 2.82 -7.87 -12.09
N PRO A 170 3.90 -7.21 -11.61
CA PRO A 170 5.26 -7.70 -11.85
C PRO A 170 5.54 -9.04 -11.16
N PHE A 171 5.11 -9.23 -9.92
CA PHE A 171 5.42 -10.42 -9.14
C PHE A 171 4.15 -11.09 -8.64
N PRO A 172 3.35 -11.74 -9.49
CA PRO A 172 2.08 -12.33 -9.05
C PRO A 172 2.25 -13.42 -7.98
N MET A 173 3.45 -13.95 -7.80
CA MET A 173 3.83 -14.88 -6.72
C MET A 173 5.04 -14.31 -5.98
N PRO A 174 4.84 -13.27 -5.14
CA PRO A 174 5.95 -12.57 -4.52
C PRO A 174 6.60 -13.43 -3.42
N SER A 175 7.92 -13.46 -3.42
CA SER A 175 8.81 -14.09 -2.47
C SER A 175 9.42 -13.10 -1.47
N THR A 176 9.43 -11.81 -1.80
CA THR A 176 10.00 -10.75 -0.94
C THR A 176 9.01 -9.61 -0.68
N GLY A 177 9.23 -8.86 0.40
CA GLY A 177 8.42 -7.66 0.70
C GLY A 177 8.54 -6.58 -0.38
N ALA A 178 9.70 -6.44 -1.02
CA ALA A 178 9.90 -5.50 -2.11
C ALA A 178 8.98 -5.82 -3.31
N GLU A 179 8.86 -7.10 -3.67
CA GLU A 179 7.97 -7.56 -4.73
C GLU A 179 6.49 -7.27 -4.42
N VAL A 180 6.06 -7.47 -3.17
CA VAL A 180 4.70 -7.10 -2.71
C VAL A 180 4.46 -5.60 -2.87
N MET A 181 5.42 -4.76 -2.47
CA MET A 181 5.32 -3.31 -2.60
C MET A 181 5.25 -2.87 -4.07
N TRP A 182 6.01 -3.51 -4.94
CA TRP A 182 5.96 -3.25 -6.38
C TRP A 182 4.63 -3.64 -7.01
N ASN A 183 4.03 -4.74 -6.61
CA ASN A 183 2.67 -5.10 -7.05
C ASN A 183 1.64 -4.03 -6.65
N MET A 184 1.75 -3.49 -5.43
CA MET A 184 0.87 -2.41 -4.96
C MET A 184 1.05 -1.12 -5.77
N LYS A 185 2.29 -0.74 -6.07
CA LYS A 185 2.62 0.43 -6.90
C LYS A 185 2.11 0.28 -8.33
N MET A 186 2.31 -0.89 -8.94
CA MET A 186 2.05 -1.16 -10.36
C MET A 186 0.63 -1.65 -10.66
N ARG A 187 -0.28 -1.64 -9.68
CA ARG A 187 -1.68 -2.02 -9.88
C ARG A 187 -2.30 -1.19 -11.01
N TYR A 188 -2.99 -1.86 -11.93
CA TYR A 188 -3.53 -1.21 -13.13
C TYR A 188 -4.63 -0.20 -12.79
N ARG A 189 -4.44 1.05 -13.20
CA ARG A 189 -5.41 2.15 -13.06
C ARG A 189 -5.63 2.94 -14.37
N GLY A 190 -5.18 2.39 -15.49
CA GLY A 190 -5.11 3.09 -16.79
C GLY A 190 -3.87 3.98 -16.92
N VAL A 191 -3.87 4.85 -17.94
CA VAL A 191 -2.74 5.77 -18.23
C VAL A 191 -2.64 6.96 -17.29
N GLY A 192 -3.69 7.22 -16.51
CA GLY A 192 -3.70 8.26 -15.53
C GLY A 192 -5.02 8.35 -14.76
N VAL A 193 -4.98 9.11 -13.67
CA VAL A 193 -6.11 9.38 -12.80
C VAL A 193 -6.17 10.87 -12.54
N GLU A 194 -7.28 11.49 -12.91
CA GLU A 194 -7.59 12.88 -12.55
C GLU A 194 -8.51 12.90 -11.34
N ILE A 195 -8.16 13.72 -10.36
CA ILE A 195 -8.95 13.95 -9.16
C ILE A 195 -9.17 15.47 -9.05
N PRO A 196 -10.21 15.99 -9.72
CA PRO A 196 -10.46 17.41 -9.78
C PRO A 196 -11.04 17.89 -8.45
N ARG A 197 -10.67 19.10 -8.05
CA ARG A 197 -11.20 19.85 -6.90
C ARG A 197 -11.27 19.01 -5.62
N THR A 198 -10.21 18.27 -5.34
CA THR A 198 -10.06 17.54 -4.08
C THR A 198 -10.10 18.56 -2.94
N ILE A 199 -11.08 18.44 -2.05
CA ILE A 199 -11.18 19.28 -0.87
C ILE A 199 -10.56 18.53 0.31
N SER A 200 -9.48 19.07 0.86
CA SER A 200 -8.91 18.60 2.11
C SER A 200 -9.26 19.59 3.21
N GLY A 201 -9.95 19.09 4.23
CA GLY A 201 -10.08 19.80 5.50
C GLY A 201 -8.88 19.45 6.36
N ILE A 202 -8.09 20.45 6.74
CA ILE A 202 -7.01 20.24 7.71
C ILE A 202 -7.61 20.48 9.09
N SER A 203 -7.56 19.46 9.94
CA SER A 203 -8.13 19.52 11.28
C SER A 203 -7.43 20.62 12.06
N PRO A 204 -8.16 21.61 12.58
CA PRO A 204 -7.59 22.56 13.48
C PRO A 204 -7.24 21.88 14.82
N ARG A 205 -6.44 22.58 15.63
CA ARG A 205 -6.40 22.30 17.07
C ARG A 205 -7.81 22.41 17.64
N LYS A 206 -8.08 21.75 18.77
CA LYS A 206 -9.40 21.77 19.42
C LYS A 206 -9.91 23.22 19.55
N GLY A 207 -11.04 23.53 18.88
CA GLY A 207 -11.66 24.86 18.88
C GLY A 207 -11.23 25.84 17.78
N GLY A 208 -10.36 25.44 16.84
CA GLY A 208 -10.03 26.27 15.67
C GLY A 208 -10.96 26.01 14.47
N GLU A 209 -10.75 26.78 13.40
CA GLU A 209 -11.50 26.64 12.15
C GLU A 209 -10.81 25.68 11.17
N TRP A 210 -11.60 24.90 10.44
CA TRP A 210 -11.09 24.00 9.41
C TRP A 210 -10.52 24.80 8.24
N LEU A 211 -9.25 24.58 7.92
CA LEU A 211 -8.68 25.12 6.69
C LEU A 211 -9.18 24.27 5.53
N ARG A 212 -9.95 24.90 4.64
CA ARG A 212 -10.37 24.32 3.37
C ARG A 212 -9.29 24.55 2.33
N GLN A 213 -8.66 23.48 1.89
CA GLN A 213 -7.76 23.47 0.76
C GLN A 213 -8.46 22.78 -0.41
N SER A 214 -8.38 23.36 -1.60
CA SER A 214 -8.86 22.72 -2.83
C SER A 214 -7.69 22.55 -3.80
N THR A 215 -7.52 21.35 -4.33
CA THR A 215 -6.46 21.01 -5.28
C THR A 215 -6.97 20.19 -6.44
N ASP A 216 -6.43 20.43 -7.64
CA ASP A 216 -6.50 19.48 -8.73
C ASP A 216 -5.27 18.58 -8.70
N THR A 217 -5.48 17.26 -8.76
CA THR A 217 -4.39 16.27 -8.75
C THR A 217 -4.51 15.35 -9.94
N PHE A 218 -3.39 15.16 -10.64
CA PHE A 218 -3.28 14.29 -11.80
C PHE A 218 -2.15 13.31 -11.57
N PHE A 219 -2.46 12.02 -11.66
CA PHE A 219 -1.47 10.96 -11.71
C PHE A 219 -1.35 10.49 -13.15
N PHE A 220 -0.12 10.39 -13.65
CA PHE A 220 0.19 9.88 -14.97
C PHE A 220 1.08 8.65 -14.85
N THR A 221 0.65 7.56 -15.48
CA THR A 221 1.28 6.25 -15.43
C THR A 221 1.42 5.73 -16.86
N PRO A 222 2.48 6.10 -17.60
CA PRO A 222 2.59 5.82 -19.04
C PRO A 222 2.59 4.32 -19.36
N TRP A 223 3.07 3.49 -18.44
CA TRP A 223 3.01 2.02 -18.51
C TRP A 223 1.57 1.47 -18.44
N GLY A 224 0.57 2.29 -18.10
CA GLY A 224 -0.84 1.93 -18.06
C GLY A 224 -1.53 1.89 -19.43
N LYS A 225 -0.78 2.10 -20.54
CA LYS A 225 -1.32 2.07 -21.90
C LYS A 225 -1.80 0.66 -22.26
N LYS A 226 -2.95 0.55 -22.93
CA LYS A 226 -3.46 -0.74 -23.44
C LYS A 226 -2.43 -1.41 -24.34
N GLY A 227 -2.22 -2.71 -24.12
CA GLY A 227 -1.27 -3.53 -24.87
C GLY A 227 -0.22 -4.16 -23.96
N SER A 228 0.98 -4.34 -24.48
CA SER A 228 2.15 -4.82 -23.75
C SER A 228 3.37 -4.00 -24.14
N ALA A 229 4.17 -3.62 -23.16
CA ALA A 229 5.45 -2.94 -23.34
C ALA A 229 6.40 -3.38 -22.22
N LEU A 230 7.70 -3.18 -22.43
CA LEU A 230 8.68 -3.31 -21.35
C LEU A 230 8.68 -2.05 -20.49
N PHE A 231 8.84 -2.20 -19.18
CA PHE A 231 8.90 -1.08 -18.25
C PHE A 231 10.05 -0.12 -18.57
N SER A 232 11.18 -0.66 -19.03
CA SER A 232 12.31 0.14 -19.54
C SER A 232 11.94 1.02 -20.74
N SER A 233 11.03 0.59 -21.62
CA SER A 233 10.63 1.35 -22.81
C SER A 233 9.86 2.64 -22.50
N VAL A 234 9.31 2.74 -21.28
CA VAL A 234 8.66 3.97 -20.76
C VAL A 234 9.57 4.71 -19.76
N GLY A 235 10.88 4.46 -19.83
CA GLY A 235 11.88 5.11 -18.98
C GLY A 235 11.79 4.71 -17.51
N ARG A 236 11.23 3.53 -17.20
CA ARG A 236 11.00 3.06 -15.82
C ARG A 236 10.25 4.06 -14.93
N LEU A 237 9.42 4.91 -15.54
CA LEU A 237 8.65 5.91 -14.82
C LEU A 237 7.54 5.20 -14.02
N GLU A 238 7.64 5.18 -12.70
CA GLU A 238 6.61 4.64 -11.82
C GLU A 238 5.34 5.49 -11.90
N ASN A 239 5.49 6.80 -11.75
CA ASN A 239 4.42 7.77 -11.90
C ASN A 239 5.00 9.18 -12.13
N ALA A 240 4.21 10.02 -12.79
CA ALA A 240 4.34 11.47 -12.71
C ALA A 240 3.08 12.04 -12.08
N THR A 241 3.23 12.86 -11.06
CA THR A 241 2.13 13.51 -10.35
C THR A 241 2.18 15.00 -10.61
N PHE A 242 1.07 15.58 -11.03
CA PHE A 242 0.88 17.02 -11.06
C PHE A 242 -0.16 17.40 -10.01
N PHE A 243 0.10 18.46 -9.25
CA PHE A 243 -0.91 19.07 -8.39
C PHE A 243 -0.93 20.57 -8.58
N ASN A 244 -2.12 21.15 -8.45
CA ASN A 244 -2.37 22.58 -8.50
C ASN A 244 -3.28 23.00 -7.34
N TYR A 245 -2.91 24.06 -6.64
CA TYR A 245 -3.75 24.65 -5.60
C TYR A 245 -4.73 25.64 -6.20
N LEU A 246 -6.01 25.44 -5.90
CA LEU A 246 -7.10 26.35 -6.25
C LEU A 246 -7.49 27.23 -5.07
N GLU A 247 -7.50 26.66 -3.86
CA GLU A 247 -7.86 27.34 -2.61
C GLU A 247 -6.89 26.94 -1.48
N PRO A 248 -6.61 27.83 -0.51
CA PRO A 248 -7.07 29.22 -0.40
C PRO A 248 -6.28 30.19 -1.31
N ALA A 249 -6.70 31.45 -1.40
CA ALA A 249 -6.05 32.47 -2.24
C ALA A 249 -4.52 32.62 -2.01
N ALA A 250 -4.04 32.36 -0.78
CA ALA A 250 -2.62 32.39 -0.47
C ALA A 250 -1.80 31.28 -1.18
N LEU A 251 -2.44 30.15 -1.48
CA LEU A 251 -1.84 29.02 -2.19
C LEU A 251 -2.26 28.96 -3.67
N ALA A 252 -3.35 29.63 -4.03
CA ALA A 252 -3.91 29.58 -5.38
C ALA A 252 -2.88 29.86 -6.48
N GLY A 253 -2.82 28.97 -7.47
CA GLY A 253 -1.87 29.02 -8.58
C GLY A 253 -0.49 28.45 -8.27
N GLN A 254 -0.20 28.02 -7.03
CA GLN A 254 0.94 27.16 -6.75
C GLN A 254 0.70 25.79 -7.37
N SER A 255 1.74 25.21 -7.96
CA SER A 255 1.64 23.89 -8.59
C SER A 255 2.98 23.18 -8.56
N ALA A 256 2.96 21.85 -8.53
CA ALA A 256 4.18 21.09 -8.71
C ALA A 256 3.97 19.88 -9.61
N VAL A 257 5.07 19.47 -10.23
CA VAL A 257 5.21 18.19 -10.91
C VAL A 257 6.24 17.38 -10.15
N GLN A 258 5.88 16.16 -9.77
CA GLN A 258 6.80 15.16 -9.25
C GLN A 258 6.89 14.01 -10.25
N THR A 259 8.10 13.51 -10.48
CA THR A 259 8.36 12.33 -11.29
C THR A 259 9.12 11.31 -10.45
N ALA A 260 8.60 10.09 -10.35
CA ALA A 260 9.23 8.96 -9.68
C ALA A 260 9.67 7.94 -10.73
N VAL A 261 10.98 7.74 -10.87
CA VAL A 261 11.60 6.72 -11.73
C VAL A 261 12.14 5.61 -10.82
N ALA A 262 11.93 4.35 -11.20
CA ALA A 262 12.34 3.22 -10.39
C ALA A 262 13.87 3.23 -10.15
N GLY A 263 14.26 3.15 -8.88
CA GLY A 263 15.68 3.14 -8.47
C GLY A 263 16.32 4.53 -8.41
N GLU A 264 15.58 5.59 -8.71
CA GLU A 264 16.05 6.98 -8.65
C GLU A 264 15.33 7.78 -7.57
N GLN A 265 15.97 8.85 -7.11
CA GLN A 265 15.31 9.80 -6.23
C GLN A 265 14.23 10.57 -6.99
N ALA A 266 13.02 10.60 -6.44
CA ALA A 266 11.92 11.36 -7.02
C ALA A 266 12.30 12.83 -7.21
N THR A 267 12.09 13.36 -8.41
CA THR A 267 12.38 14.75 -8.75
C THR A 267 11.09 15.57 -8.69
N THR A 268 11.13 16.70 -8.01
CA THR A 268 9.98 17.61 -7.88
C THR A 268 10.33 19.01 -8.38
N PHE A 269 9.51 19.56 -9.25
CA PHE A 269 9.57 20.96 -9.70
C PHE A 269 8.33 21.70 -9.20
N TYR A 270 8.54 22.82 -8.51
CA TYR A 270 7.48 23.59 -7.88
C TYR A 270 7.43 25.00 -8.46
N TYR A 271 6.24 25.46 -8.82
CA TYR A 271 5.97 26.81 -9.33
C TYR A 271 5.45 27.71 -8.23
N PHE A 272 6.10 28.86 -8.06
CA PHE A 272 5.71 29.89 -7.09
C PHE A 272 5.10 31.09 -7.83
N PRO A 273 3.78 31.35 -7.71
CA PRO A 273 3.11 32.40 -8.46
C PRO A 273 3.61 33.79 -8.09
N GLY A 274 3.91 34.03 -6.82
CA GLY A 274 4.44 35.32 -6.35
C GLY A 274 5.80 35.69 -6.94
N GLN A 275 6.61 34.70 -7.32
CA GLN A 275 7.92 34.92 -7.96
C GLN A 275 7.91 34.65 -9.46
N ARG A 276 6.81 34.08 -10.00
CA ARG A 276 6.67 33.60 -11.38
C ARG A 276 7.85 32.71 -11.81
N ARG A 277 8.31 31.83 -10.91
CA ARG A 277 9.47 30.96 -11.11
C ARG A 277 9.17 29.53 -10.74
N VAL A 278 9.72 28.60 -11.53
CA VAL A 278 9.80 27.18 -11.21
C VAL A 278 11.13 26.89 -10.54
N ARG A 279 11.11 26.13 -9.45
CA ARG A 279 12.31 25.69 -8.73
C ARG A 279 12.31 24.17 -8.62
N ARG A 280 13.48 23.56 -8.82
CA ARG A 280 13.69 22.16 -8.45
C ARG A 280 13.78 22.08 -6.93
N MET A 281 12.94 21.26 -6.31
CA MET A 281 12.96 21.05 -4.87
C MET A 281 14.03 19.99 -4.54
N PRO A 282 15.02 20.30 -3.70
CA PRO A 282 16.15 19.40 -3.44
C PRO A 282 15.77 18.15 -2.63
N SER A 283 14.79 18.25 -1.72
CA SER A 283 14.44 17.18 -0.79
C SER A 283 12.93 16.96 -0.64
N TYR A 284 12.14 17.19 -1.70
CA TYR A 284 10.72 16.82 -1.68
C TYR A 284 10.57 15.33 -1.99
N SER A 285 11.11 14.51 -1.09
CA SER A 285 11.12 13.05 -1.14
C SER A 285 10.77 12.53 0.27
N TYR A 286 10.11 11.38 0.34
CA TYR A 286 9.72 10.73 1.60
C TYR A 286 8.76 11.59 2.43
N ASP A 287 9.15 11.95 3.66
CA ASP A 287 8.34 12.67 4.66
C ASP A 287 8.65 14.18 4.67
N ALA A 288 8.71 14.77 3.48
CA ALA A 288 8.89 16.21 3.36
C ALA A 288 7.57 16.92 3.65
N PRO A 289 7.54 17.90 4.56
CA PRO A 289 6.31 18.58 4.90
C PRO A 289 5.86 19.42 3.70
N GLN A 290 4.54 19.49 3.52
CA GLN A 290 3.96 20.13 2.36
C GLN A 290 4.04 21.64 2.49
N ILE A 291 4.74 22.28 1.54
CA ILE A 291 5.00 23.73 1.57
C ILE A 291 3.70 24.50 1.81
N GLY A 292 3.69 25.33 2.85
CA GLY A 292 2.53 26.11 3.26
C GLY A 292 1.62 25.45 4.30
N LEU A 293 1.87 24.18 4.64
CA LEU A 293 1.21 23.44 5.72
C LEU A 293 2.12 23.22 6.95
N ASP A 294 3.41 23.55 6.83
CA ASP A 294 4.45 23.35 7.85
C ASP A 294 4.17 24.11 9.16
N LEU A 295 3.36 25.18 9.13
CA LEU A 295 2.98 25.93 10.34
C LEU A 295 1.97 25.18 11.23
N TYR A 296 1.42 24.04 10.78
CA TYR A 296 0.45 23.25 11.55
C TYR A 296 1.04 21.99 12.18
N LEU A 297 2.23 21.55 11.76
CA LEU A 297 2.89 20.32 12.24
C LEU A 297 4.01 20.56 13.27
N ILE A 298 4.30 21.81 13.61
CA ILE A 298 5.36 22.13 14.57
C ILE A 298 4.73 22.29 15.97
N HIS A 299 5.13 21.36 16.85
CA HIS A 299 4.78 21.15 18.27
C HIS A 299 3.66 20.13 18.51
N ILE A 300 4.06 18.86 18.47
CA ILE A 300 3.64 17.85 19.46
C ILE A 300 4.84 17.62 20.37
#